data_AF-A0A1I7N524-F1
#
_entry.id   AF-A0A1I7N524-F1
#
_cell.length_a   1.000
_cell.length_b   1.000
_cell.length_c   1.000
_cell.angle_alpha   90.00
_cell.angle_beta   90.00
_cell.angle_gamma   90.00
#
_symmetry.space_group_name_H-M   'P 1'
#
loop_
_entity.id
_entity.type
_entity.pdbx_description
1 polymer ?
#
loop_
_entity_poly.entity_id
_entity_poly.type
_entity_poly.pdbx_seq_one_letter_code
_entity_poly.pdbx_strand_id
1 'polypeptide(L)'
;MSDDNNHILSPQEATDRIWELADKIDICMLTTWNGSNQRSRPMSARVRREENAIYFLTDIEGHKLTEIEKYPNVSLAWADNGGHKYAVISGDAVVLNDRVKIEELWEQFDKAWWDDASDPEIRLLKVTPDEGEVWDSPNKVIAGAKMLFAAATGAKPDMGDTGKADM
;
A
#
# COMPACT_ATOMS: atom_id res chain seq x y z
N MET A 1 17.75 -10.97 -18.41
CA MET A 1 16.51 -10.25 -18.74
C MET A 1 16.06 -9.64 -17.42
N SER A 2 16.36 -8.40 -17.09
CA SER A 2 16.13 -7.16 -17.84
C SER A 2 17.30 -6.16 -17.74
N ASP A 3 17.45 -5.35 -18.78
CA ASP A 3 18.38 -4.22 -18.87
C ASP A 3 17.76 -2.99 -18.16
N ASP A 4 17.77 -2.95 -16.83
CA ASP A 4 17.06 -1.88 -16.10
C ASP A 4 18.00 -0.72 -15.78
N ASN A 5 17.96 0.32 -16.62
CA ASN A 5 18.51 1.65 -16.30
C ASN A 5 17.61 2.39 -15.31
N ASN A 6 17.24 1.74 -14.21
CA ASN A 6 16.50 2.38 -13.13
C ASN A 6 17.47 2.90 -12.07
N HIS A 7 17.15 4.05 -11.52
CA HIS A 7 17.84 4.57 -10.36
C HIS A 7 17.35 3.81 -9.12
N ILE A 8 18.30 3.26 -8.35
CA ILE A 8 18.00 2.61 -7.08
C ILE A 8 18.00 3.68 -5.99
N LEU A 9 16.83 3.90 -5.38
CA LEU A 9 16.66 4.81 -4.25
C LEU A 9 17.44 4.30 -3.03
N SER A 10 17.95 5.23 -2.21
CA SER A 10 18.43 4.87 -0.87
C SER A 10 17.27 4.35 -0.01
N PRO A 11 17.54 3.59 1.07
CA PRO A 11 16.48 3.08 1.94
C PRO A 11 15.53 4.16 2.46
N GLN A 12 16.05 5.31 2.88
CA GLN A 12 15.23 6.42 3.36
C GLN A 12 14.33 7.01 2.26
N GLU A 13 14.87 7.21 1.06
CA GLU A 13 14.08 7.70 -0.08
C GLU A 13 13.00 6.69 -0.49
N ALA A 14 13.30 5.40 -0.42
CA ALA A 14 12.33 4.33 -0.66
C ALA A 14 11.22 4.36 0.40
N THR A 15 11.57 4.43 1.70
CA THR A 15 10.60 4.57 2.80
C THR A 15 9.68 5.77 2.58
N ASP A 16 10.26 6.94 2.26
CA ASP A 16 9.51 8.17 2.00
C ASP A 16 8.54 8.00 0.84
N ARG A 17 9.00 7.39 -0.25
CA ARG A 17 8.20 7.20 -1.45
C ARG A 17 7.09 6.18 -1.25
N ILE A 18 7.34 5.10 -0.53
CA ILE A 18 6.35 4.07 -0.21
C ILE A 18 5.19 4.69 0.58
N TRP A 19 5.49 5.43 1.65
CA TRP A 19 4.47 6.11 2.44
C TRP A 19 3.67 7.12 1.61
N GLU A 20 4.34 7.91 0.77
CA GLU A 20 3.69 8.88 -0.11
C GLU A 20 2.72 8.21 -1.09
N LEU A 21 3.13 7.10 -1.72
CA LEU A 21 2.28 6.38 -2.66
C LEU A 21 1.11 5.69 -1.96
N ALA A 22 1.33 5.07 -0.80
CA ALA A 22 0.28 4.45 -0.01
C ALA A 22 -0.81 5.46 0.38
N ASP A 23 -0.41 6.66 0.81
CA ASP A 23 -1.33 7.74 1.18
C ASP A 23 -2.08 8.31 -0.04
N LYS A 24 -1.38 8.55 -1.16
CA LYS A 24 -1.98 9.14 -2.36
C LYS A 24 -2.92 8.22 -3.12
N ILE A 25 -2.64 6.91 -3.14
CA ILE A 25 -3.45 5.93 -3.90
C ILE A 25 -4.66 5.47 -3.09
N ASP A 26 -4.61 5.56 -1.75
CA ASP A 26 -5.66 5.18 -0.79
C ASP A 26 -6.04 3.69 -0.85
N ILE A 27 -6.72 3.25 -1.91
CA ILE A 27 -7.16 1.87 -2.05
C ILE A 27 -5.96 0.95 -2.30
N CYS A 28 -5.76 0.00 -1.39
CA CYS A 28 -4.76 -1.05 -1.53
C CYS A 28 -5.42 -2.41 -1.72
N MET A 29 -4.69 -3.36 -2.30
CA MET A 29 -5.04 -4.77 -2.24
C MET A 29 -4.43 -5.39 -0.97
N LEU A 30 -5.26 -5.68 0.03
CA LEU A 30 -4.87 -6.45 1.20
C LEU A 30 -4.87 -7.95 0.87
N THR A 31 -3.71 -8.57 1.04
CA THR A 31 -3.47 -9.99 0.83
C THR A 31 -3.22 -10.69 2.16
N THR A 32 -4.04 -11.69 2.48
CA THR A 32 -3.89 -12.57 3.66
C THR A 32 -3.65 -14.01 3.20
N TRP A 33 -3.17 -14.86 4.11
CA TRP A 33 -3.03 -16.30 3.87
C TRP A 33 -3.96 -17.09 4.80
N ASN A 34 -4.66 -18.08 4.25
CA ASN A 34 -5.58 -18.91 5.03
C ASN A 34 -4.98 -20.26 5.49
N GLY A 35 -3.66 -20.42 5.36
CA GLY A 35 -2.96 -21.69 5.59
C GLY A 35 -2.85 -22.59 4.35
N SER A 36 -3.50 -22.24 3.24
CA SER A 36 -3.42 -22.98 1.97
C SER A 36 -3.29 -22.08 0.75
N ASN A 37 -4.04 -20.97 0.71
CA ASN A 37 -4.12 -20.06 -0.42
C ASN A 37 -4.01 -18.61 0.07
N GLN A 38 -3.44 -17.76 -0.79
CA GLN A 38 -3.53 -16.31 -0.63
C GLN A 38 -4.89 -15.82 -1.11
N ARG A 39 -5.40 -14.78 -0.47
CA ARG A 39 -6.64 -14.10 -0.85
C ARG A 39 -6.36 -12.62 -0.87
N SER A 40 -6.78 -11.91 -1.92
CA SER A 40 -6.57 -10.47 -2.05
C SER A 40 -7.91 -9.75 -2.18
N ARG A 41 -8.04 -8.58 -1.55
CA ARG A 41 -9.25 -7.75 -1.64
C ARG A 41 -8.90 -6.26 -1.55
N PRO A 42 -9.64 -5.39 -2.26
CA PRO A 42 -9.44 -3.95 -2.14
C PRO A 42 -9.92 -3.47 -0.76
N MET A 43 -9.15 -2.59 -0.13
CA MET A 43 -9.46 -1.96 1.15
C MET A 43 -8.98 -0.50 1.13
N SER A 44 -9.77 0.43 1.69
CA SER A 44 -9.33 1.82 1.89
C SER A 44 -8.35 1.88 3.05
N ALA A 45 -7.12 2.28 2.76
CA ALA A 45 -6.03 2.30 3.71
C ALA A 45 -5.95 3.66 4.40
N ARG A 46 -6.02 3.68 5.73
CA ARG A 46 -5.79 4.89 6.53
C ARG A 46 -4.35 4.89 7.01
N VAL A 47 -3.50 5.50 6.19
CA VAL A 47 -2.05 5.55 6.39
C VAL A 47 -1.71 6.50 7.55
N ARG A 48 -0.89 6.03 8.50
CA ARG A 48 -0.39 6.79 9.67
C ARG A 48 1.10 6.51 9.85
N ARG A 49 1.91 7.15 9.00
CA ARG A 49 3.37 7.01 8.98
C ARG A 49 4.01 7.23 10.36
N GLU A 50 3.59 8.28 11.09
CA GLU A 50 4.13 8.60 12.42
C GLU A 50 3.84 7.54 13.48
N GLU A 51 2.83 6.69 13.26
CA GLU A 51 2.46 5.57 14.13
C GLU A 51 3.08 4.24 13.67
N ASN A 52 3.85 4.26 12.57
CA ASN A 52 4.23 3.10 11.77
C ASN A 52 3.04 2.15 11.56
N ALA A 53 1.92 2.69 11.07
CA ALA A 53 0.67 1.96 11.02
C ALA A 53 -0.16 2.26 9.79
N ILE A 54 -0.85 1.24 9.31
CA ILE A 54 -1.86 1.34 8.27
C ILE A 54 -3.12 0.70 8.80
N TYR A 55 -4.17 1.50 8.90
CA TYR A 55 -5.43 1.09 9.49
C TYR A 55 -6.49 0.84 8.42
N PHE A 56 -7.38 -0.09 8.72
CA PHE A 56 -8.57 -0.35 7.91
C PHE A 56 -9.77 -0.50 8.83
N LEU A 57 -10.86 0.19 8.51
CA LEU A 57 -12.16 -0.12 9.09
C LEU A 57 -12.75 -1.33 8.38
N THR A 58 -13.27 -2.27 9.16
CA THR A 58 -13.84 -3.51 8.64
C THR A 58 -14.96 -3.99 9.55
N ASP A 59 -15.87 -4.78 9.00
CA ASP A 59 -16.86 -5.49 9.80
C ASP A 59 -16.21 -6.60 10.64
N ILE A 60 -16.83 -6.95 11.78
CA ILE A 60 -16.51 -8.10 12.63
C ILE A 60 -16.74 -9.41 11.88
N GLU A 61 -17.64 -9.43 10.90
CA GLU A 61 -17.86 -10.58 10.06
C GLU A 61 -16.88 -10.58 8.87
N GLY A 62 -16.10 -11.67 8.74
CA GLY A 62 -15.31 -11.90 7.55
C GLY A 62 -14.16 -12.89 7.74
N HIS A 63 -13.94 -13.72 6.73
CA HIS A 63 -12.86 -14.73 6.73
C HIS A 63 -11.47 -14.14 6.99
N LYS A 64 -11.24 -12.86 6.64
CA LYS A 64 -9.95 -12.20 6.85
C LYS A 64 -9.55 -12.08 8.32
N LEU A 65 -10.49 -11.92 9.24
CA LEU A 65 -10.14 -11.73 10.65
C LEU A 65 -9.57 -13.02 11.24
N THR A 66 -10.24 -14.15 10.99
CA THR A 66 -9.77 -15.46 11.46
C THR A 66 -8.49 -15.91 10.75
N GLU A 67 -8.31 -15.52 9.48
CA GLU A 67 -7.05 -15.70 8.76
C GLU A 67 -5.91 -14.94 9.45
N ILE A 68 -6.11 -13.66 9.76
CA ILE A 68 -5.10 -12.78 10.37
C ILE A 68 -4.76 -13.20 11.81
N GLU A 69 -5.75 -13.58 12.61
CA GLU A 69 -5.51 -14.10 13.96
C GLU A 69 -4.59 -15.33 13.98
N LYS A 70 -4.64 -16.15 12.92
CA LYS A 70 -3.83 -17.36 12.79
C LYS A 70 -2.52 -17.14 12.03
N TYR A 71 -2.54 -16.24 11.05
CA TYR A 71 -1.45 -15.94 10.12
C TYR A 71 -1.36 -14.41 9.97
N PRO A 72 -0.69 -13.72 10.92
CA PRO A 72 -0.74 -12.25 11.00
C PRO A 72 0.06 -11.57 9.90
N ASN A 73 1.01 -12.24 9.25
CA ASN A 73 1.78 -11.63 8.18
C ASN A 73 0.90 -11.43 6.93
N VAL A 74 0.83 -10.18 6.48
CA VAL A 74 0.03 -9.75 5.33
C VAL A 74 0.88 -8.96 4.34
N SER A 75 0.35 -8.78 3.13
CA SER A 75 0.90 -7.86 2.14
C SER A 75 -0.17 -6.86 1.70
N LEU A 76 0.24 -5.61 1.55
CA LEU A 76 -0.55 -4.50 1.02
C LEU A 76 0.09 -4.04 -0.29
N ALA A 77 -0.71 -3.88 -1.34
CA ALA A 77 -0.22 -3.41 -2.64
C ALA A 77 -1.05 -2.25 -3.18
N TRP A 78 -0.39 -1.17 -3.56
CA TRP A 78 -0.97 -0.01 -4.23
C TRP A 78 -0.50 0.06 -5.67
N ALA A 79 -1.41 0.46 -6.57
CA ALA A 79 -1.11 0.57 -7.99
C ALA A 79 -1.80 1.79 -8.62
N ASP A 80 -1.01 2.79 -9.00
CA ASP A 80 -1.38 3.85 -9.92
C ASP A 80 -0.98 3.44 -11.34
N ASN A 81 -1.86 2.69 -12.01
CA ASN A 81 -1.62 2.21 -13.38
C ASN A 81 -1.48 3.35 -14.41
N GLY A 82 -2.06 4.52 -14.15
CA GLY A 82 -1.99 5.67 -15.06
C GLY A 82 -0.65 6.38 -14.96
N GLY A 83 -0.14 6.53 -13.73
CA GLY A 83 1.16 7.13 -13.44
C GLY A 83 2.33 6.14 -13.40
N HIS A 84 2.09 4.83 -13.55
CA HIS A 84 3.10 3.77 -13.44
C HIS A 84 3.83 3.75 -12.10
N LYS A 85 3.06 3.88 -11.01
CA LYS A 85 3.60 3.90 -9.64
C LYS A 85 3.02 2.76 -8.83
N TYR A 86 3.89 2.04 -8.15
CA TYR A 86 3.54 0.83 -7.43
C TYR A 86 4.29 0.82 -6.11
N ALA A 87 3.57 0.52 -5.04
CA ALA A 87 4.16 0.32 -3.72
C ALA A 87 3.61 -0.97 -3.12
N VAL A 88 4.48 -1.74 -2.48
CA VAL A 88 4.10 -2.94 -1.74
C VAL A 88 4.68 -2.83 -0.35
N ILE A 89 3.90 -3.22 0.65
CA ILE A 89 4.32 -3.33 2.05
C ILE A 89 4.01 -4.76 2.51
N SER A 90 4.92 -5.38 3.23
CA SER A 90 4.66 -6.54 4.08
C SER A 90 4.73 -6.14 5.54
N GLY A 91 3.93 -6.78 6.37
CA GLY A 91 3.89 -6.46 7.80
C GLY A 91 2.98 -7.38 8.58
N ASP A 92 2.99 -7.20 9.90
CA ASP A 92 2.11 -7.91 10.81
C ASP A 92 0.78 -7.18 11.03
N ALA A 93 -0.31 -7.94 10.90
CA ALA A 93 -1.67 -7.48 11.08
C ALA A 93 -2.26 -7.93 12.41
N VAL A 94 -3.03 -7.04 13.05
CA VAL A 94 -3.82 -7.34 14.24
C VAL A 94 -5.23 -6.75 14.12
N VAL A 95 -6.21 -7.51 14.57
CA VAL A 95 -7.61 -7.08 14.66
C VAL A 95 -7.88 -6.53 16.06
N LEU A 96 -8.43 -5.33 16.12
CA LEU A 96 -8.67 -4.57 17.33
C LEU A 96 -10.13 -4.11 17.39
N ASN A 97 -10.59 -3.78 18.59
CA ASN A 97 -11.84 -3.07 18.83
C ASN A 97 -11.56 -1.77 19.60
N ASP A 98 -10.66 -0.95 19.05
CA ASP A 98 -10.29 0.35 19.62
C ASP A 98 -11.31 1.40 19.19
N ARG A 99 -12.28 1.69 20.07
CA ARG A 99 -13.36 2.64 19.75
C ARG A 99 -12.86 4.07 19.55
N VAL A 100 -11.81 4.47 20.26
CA VAL A 100 -11.25 5.83 20.15
C VAL A 100 -10.58 5.98 18.78
N LYS A 101 -9.76 5.00 18.38
CA LYS A 101 -9.10 5.04 17.07
C LYS A 101 -10.10 4.87 15.91
N ILE A 102 -11.16 4.07 16.07
CA ILE A 102 -12.24 3.98 15.06
C ILE A 102 -12.92 5.34 14.87
N GLU A 103 -13.27 6.04 15.94
CA GLU A 103 -13.86 7.38 15.87
C GLU A 103 -12.90 8.39 15.23
N GLU A 104 -11.61 8.35 15.60
CA GLU A 104 -10.57 9.20 15.01
C GLU A 104 -10.41 8.98 13.50
N LEU A 105 -10.51 7.73 13.06
CA LEU A 105 -10.36 7.33 11.66
C LEU A 105 -11.67 7.41 10.88
N TRP A 106 -12.80 7.74 11.47
CA TRP A 106 -14.07 7.73 10.74
C TRP A 106 -14.15 8.86 9.70
N GLU A 107 -14.54 8.52 8.47
CA GLU A 107 -14.74 9.46 7.36
C GLU A 107 -16.16 9.42 6.82
N GLN A 108 -16.56 10.46 6.08
CA GLN A 108 -17.92 10.57 5.55
C GLN A 108 -18.28 9.43 4.59
N PHE A 109 -17.31 8.90 3.84
CA PHE A 109 -17.53 7.79 2.90
C PHE A 109 -17.78 6.44 3.60
N ASP A 110 -17.39 6.29 4.86
CA ASP A 110 -17.68 5.07 5.64
C ASP A 110 -19.18 4.87 5.87
N LYS A 111 -19.97 5.95 5.74
CA LYS A 111 -21.44 5.92 5.76
C LYS A 111 -22.08 5.08 4.65
N ALA A 112 -21.29 4.68 3.65
CA ALA A 112 -21.74 3.72 2.65
C ALA A 112 -21.89 2.30 3.22
N TRP A 113 -21.27 2.01 4.37
CA TRP A 113 -21.20 0.67 4.96
C TRP A 113 -21.82 0.60 6.35
N TRP A 114 -21.64 1.62 7.20
CA TRP A 114 -22.24 1.69 8.54
C TRP A 114 -22.90 3.05 8.79
N ASP A 115 -23.87 3.15 9.69
CA ASP A 115 -24.57 4.42 9.94
C ASP A 115 -23.65 5.48 10.57
N ASP A 116 -22.80 5.08 11.52
CA ASP A 116 -21.80 5.92 12.17
C ASP A 116 -20.66 5.13 12.83
N ALA A 117 -19.65 5.87 13.33
CA ALA A 117 -18.45 5.31 13.96
C ALA A 117 -18.70 4.55 15.28
N SER A 118 -19.91 4.64 15.86
CA SER A 118 -20.29 3.94 17.09
C SER A 118 -20.87 2.55 16.83
N ASP A 119 -21.07 2.18 15.57
CA ASP A 119 -21.56 0.86 15.19
C ASP A 119 -20.69 -0.25 15.82
N PRO A 120 -21.29 -1.16 16.61
CA PRO A 120 -20.57 -2.20 17.34
C PRO A 120 -19.98 -3.29 16.43
N GLU A 121 -20.41 -3.38 15.18
CA GLU A 121 -19.89 -4.33 14.20
C GLU A 121 -18.54 -3.87 13.61
N ILE A 122 -18.21 -2.57 13.71
CA ILE A 122 -16.93 -2.06 13.24
C ILE A 122 -15.78 -2.62 14.08
N ARG A 123 -14.78 -3.15 13.38
CA ARG A 123 -13.47 -3.55 13.87
C ARG A 123 -12.38 -2.73 13.17
N LEU A 124 -11.25 -2.62 13.84
CA LEU A 124 -10.07 -1.95 13.34
C LEU A 124 -9.01 -2.99 13.02
N LEU A 125 -8.63 -3.09 11.76
CA LEU A 125 -7.45 -3.83 11.36
C LEU A 125 -6.26 -2.88 11.36
N LYS A 126 -5.23 -3.16 12.15
CA LYS A 126 -3.95 -2.45 12.13
C LYS A 126 -2.90 -3.33 11.48
N VAL A 127 -2.20 -2.80 10.48
CA VAL A 127 -0.98 -3.39 9.92
C VAL A 127 0.20 -2.54 10.36
N THR A 128 1.23 -3.18 10.92
CA THR A 128 2.52 -2.56 11.22
C THR A 128 3.50 -2.99 10.12
N PRO A 129 3.95 -2.09 9.25
CA PRO A 129 4.94 -2.40 8.21
C PRO A 129 6.24 -2.96 8.80
N ASP A 130 6.84 -3.92 8.11
CA ASP A 130 8.18 -4.46 8.40
C ASP A 130 9.13 -4.19 7.21
N GLU A 131 8.65 -4.39 5.99
CA GLU A 131 9.40 -4.17 4.75
C GLU A 131 8.51 -3.54 3.69
N GLY A 132 9.12 -2.82 2.74
CA GLY A 132 8.41 -2.32 1.58
C GLY A 132 9.27 -2.18 0.34
N GLU A 133 8.60 -2.20 -0.80
CA GLU A 133 9.20 -2.04 -2.13
C GLU A 133 8.42 -1.00 -2.94
N VAL A 134 9.14 -0.28 -3.79
CA VAL A 134 8.56 0.74 -4.67
C VAL A 134 9.12 0.65 -6.08
N TRP A 135 8.23 0.88 -7.04
CA TRP A 135 8.54 1.11 -8.45
C TRP A 135 7.83 2.38 -8.90
N ASP A 136 8.59 3.40 -9.27
CA ASP A 136 8.07 4.68 -9.73
C ASP A 136 8.65 5.03 -11.09
N SER A 137 7.87 4.73 -12.13
CA SER A 137 8.28 4.99 -13.50
C SER A 137 7.64 6.28 -14.03
N PRO A 138 8.30 6.98 -14.98
CA PRO A 138 7.67 8.10 -15.66
C PRO A 138 6.37 7.67 -16.36
N ASN A 139 5.38 8.56 -16.37
CA ASN A 139 4.17 8.34 -17.16
C ASN A 139 4.47 8.24 -18.67
N LYS A 140 3.53 7.69 -19.45
CA LYS A 140 3.74 7.38 -20.88
C LYS A 140 4.25 8.55 -21.73
N VAL A 141 3.83 9.78 -21.42
CA VAL A 141 4.23 10.98 -22.16
C VAL A 141 5.70 11.30 -21.88
N ILE A 142 6.09 11.32 -20.61
CA ILE A 142 7.47 11.59 -20.20
C ILE A 142 8.39 10.46 -20.70
N ALA A 143 7.96 9.20 -20.58
CA ALA A 143 8.70 8.05 -21.10
C ALA A 143 8.94 8.17 -22.62
N GLY A 144 7.92 8.55 -23.40
CA GLY A 144 8.05 8.80 -24.84
C GLY A 144 9.05 9.91 -25.17
N ALA A 145 9.04 11.01 -24.42
CA ALA A 145 10.00 12.10 -24.60
C ALA A 145 11.44 11.68 -24.25
N LYS A 146 11.65 10.97 -23.14
CA LYS A 146 12.96 10.41 -22.74
C LYS A 146 13.51 9.47 -23.81
N MET A 147 12.67 8.60 -24.37
CA MET A 147 13.05 7.67 -25.44
C MET A 147 13.44 8.39 -26.73
N LEU A 148 12.70 9.42 -27.14
CA LEU A 148 13.03 10.21 -28.34
C LEU A 148 14.39 10.93 -28.17
N PHE A 149 14.64 11.51 -26.99
CA PHE A 149 15.91 12.15 -26.67
C PHE A 149 17.07 11.15 -26.67
N ALA A 150 16.89 9.97 -26.08
CA ALA A 150 17.87 8.89 -26.10
C ALA A 150 18.20 8.44 -27.54
N ALA A 151 17.20 8.29 -28.41
CA ALA A 151 17.41 7.96 -29.82
C ALA A 151 18.21 9.03 -30.57
N ALA A 152 17.99 10.31 -30.25
CA ALA A 152 18.71 11.42 -30.89
C ALA A 152 20.15 11.59 -30.38
N THR A 153 20.42 11.24 -29.11
CA THR A 153 21.71 11.50 -28.44
C THR A 153 22.58 10.26 -28.27
N GLY A 154 22.02 9.07 -28.43
CA GLY A 154 22.67 7.80 -28.09
C GLY A 154 22.80 7.55 -26.58
N ALA A 155 22.26 8.45 -25.73
CA ALA A 155 22.27 8.28 -24.28
C ALA A 155 21.29 7.18 -23.86
N LYS A 156 21.59 6.47 -22.78
CA LYS A 156 20.66 5.51 -22.19
C LYS A 156 19.54 6.26 -21.45
N PRO A 157 18.26 5.94 -21.68
CA PRO A 157 17.16 6.59 -20.97
C PRO A 157 17.08 6.05 -19.54
N ASP A 158 16.95 6.95 -18.58
CA ASP A 158 16.58 6.66 -17.19
C ASP A 158 15.06 6.40 -17.12
N MET A 159 14.66 5.20 -16.74
CA MET A 159 13.29 4.71 -16.88
C MET A 159 12.52 4.59 -15.56
N GLY A 160 13.05 5.19 -14.49
CA GLY A 160 12.35 5.33 -13.21
C GLY A 160 13.17 4.90 -12.01
N ASP A 161 12.53 5.03 -10.86
CA ASP A 161 13.12 4.75 -9.56
C ASP A 161 12.60 3.40 -9.03
N THR A 162 13.49 2.63 -8.41
CA THR A 162 13.11 1.44 -7.63
C THR A 162 13.78 1.50 -6.26
N GLY A 163 13.13 0.94 -5.25
CA GLY A 163 13.65 0.97 -3.89
C GLY A 163 13.11 -0.15 -3.03
N LYS A 164 13.90 -0.49 -2.00
CA LYS A 164 13.50 -1.38 -0.91
C LYS A 164 13.83 -0.71 0.42
N ALA A 165 12.99 -0.93 1.41
CA ALA A 165 13.16 -0.38 2.74
C ALA A 165 12.74 -1.38 3.82
N ASP A 166 13.48 -1.39 4.92
CA ASP A 166 12.99 -1.87 6.22
C ASP A 166 12.19 -0.72 6.85
N MET A 167 10.99 -0.98 7.38
CA MET A 167 10.00 0.03 7.75
C MET A 167 9.57 -0.02 9.22
#